data_AF-A0A927R9R3-F1
#
_entry.id   AF-A0A927R9R3-F1
#
_cell.length_a   1.000
_cell.length_b   1.000
_cell.length_c   1.000
_cell.angle_alpha   90.00
_cell.angle_beta   90.00
_cell.angle_gamma   90.00
#
_symmetry.space_group_name_H-M   'P 1'
#
loop_
_entity.id
_entity.type
_entity.pdbx_description
1 polymer ?
#
loop_
_entity_poly.entity_id
_entity_poly.type
_entity_poly.pdbx_seq_one_letter_code
_entity_poly.pdbx_strand_id
1 'polypeptide(L)'
;MWEIAVGEESAAWREEDLIFALRPPFNGNLDDRAPDLVGKDAHVPYIIVAEVAGTLSFSLEPDPLSTGRAYGCFPHLGKGMGTRLGIACSDGYTALLRLLWAAAGQGTHVPASITRSAPPSFTVPVPSALRDGLHRFLSGTRPRLADELLHAASHRPEYMRPALRRDKEAALQFFAAGPQLVRTRRLHHRLRARVLDVETYRSLVADEIRPVISGDPHR
;
A
#
# COMPACT_ATOMS: atom_id res chain seq x y z
N MET A 1 18.36 11.01 20.32
CA MET A 1 17.59 9.83 20.75
C MET A 1 17.49 8.88 19.55
N TRP A 2 17.52 7.56 19.78
CA TRP A 2 17.59 6.54 18.73
C TRP A 2 16.67 5.36 19.07
N GLU A 3 15.99 4.81 18.05
CA GLU A 3 15.14 3.62 18.12
C GLU A 3 15.88 2.44 17.46
N ILE A 4 15.80 1.23 18.03
CA ILE A 4 16.41 0.03 17.44
C ILE A 4 15.37 -0.67 16.55
N ALA A 5 15.67 -0.78 15.26
CA ALA A 5 14.89 -1.59 14.33
C ALA A 5 15.49 -2.99 14.16
N VAL A 6 14.62 -3.97 13.83
CA VAL A 6 15.01 -5.38 13.60
C VAL A 6 15.89 -5.54 12.35
N GLY A 7 15.84 -4.59 11.41
CA GLY A 7 16.67 -4.57 10.22
C GLY A 7 16.57 -3.24 9.47
N GLU A 8 17.40 -3.09 8.45
CA GLU A 8 17.53 -1.86 7.66
C GLU A 8 16.22 -1.47 6.96
N GLU A 9 15.48 -2.44 6.43
CA GLU A 9 14.18 -2.19 5.80
C GLU A 9 13.16 -1.65 6.80
N SER A 10 13.06 -2.27 7.97
CA SER A 10 12.16 -1.80 9.04
C SER A 10 12.58 -0.43 9.55
N ALA A 11 13.88 -0.13 9.63
CA ALA A 11 14.39 1.19 9.97
C ALA A 11 13.97 2.24 8.94
N ALA A 12 14.17 1.95 7.65
CA ALA A 12 13.80 2.85 6.56
C ALA A 12 12.29 3.10 6.53
N TRP A 13 11.45 2.07 6.72
CA TRP A 13 10.00 2.26 6.77
C TRP A 13 9.57 3.06 8.00
N ARG A 14 10.21 2.82 9.14
CA ARG A 14 9.95 3.57 10.38
C ARG A 14 10.31 5.04 10.23
N GLU A 15 11.45 5.33 9.63
CA GLU A 15 11.89 6.71 9.33
C GLU A 15 10.84 7.44 8.48
N GLU A 16 10.41 6.85 7.37
CA GLU A 16 9.43 7.48 6.47
C GLU A 16 8.08 7.74 7.16
N ASP A 17 7.63 6.82 8.01
CA ASP A 17 6.42 7.04 8.83
C ASP A 17 6.57 8.19 9.83
N LEU A 18 7.74 8.29 10.49
CA LEU A 18 8.03 9.38 11.42
C LEU A 18 8.09 10.72 10.69
N ILE A 19 8.72 10.78 9.51
CA ILE A 19 8.76 11.98 8.68
C ILE A 19 7.34 12.40 8.29
N PHE A 20 6.54 11.45 7.77
CA PHE A 20 5.16 11.70 7.38
C PHE A 20 4.29 12.21 8.54
N ALA A 21 4.44 11.61 9.73
CA ALA A 21 3.60 11.91 10.87
C ALA A 21 4.01 13.18 11.63
N LEU A 22 5.32 13.38 11.84
CA LEU A 22 5.85 14.46 12.68
C LEU A 22 6.16 15.74 11.91
N ARG A 23 6.35 15.64 10.58
CA ARG A 23 6.74 16.77 9.71
C ARG A 23 7.89 17.61 10.28
N PRO A 24 9.03 16.98 10.63
CA PRO A 24 10.16 17.69 11.19
C PRO A 24 10.67 18.77 10.20
N PRO A 25 10.99 19.99 10.69
CA PRO A 25 11.23 21.16 9.84
C PRO A 25 12.48 21.09 8.96
N PHE A 26 13.38 20.15 9.24
CA PHE A 26 14.67 20.00 8.52
C PHE A 26 14.70 18.80 7.57
N ASN A 27 13.66 17.97 7.54
CA ASN A 27 13.52 16.94 6.51
C ASN A 27 13.00 17.61 5.24
N GLY A 28 13.61 17.29 4.09
CA GLY A 28 13.11 17.77 2.81
C GLY A 28 11.64 17.38 2.63
N ASN A 29 10.86 18.21 1.93
CA ASN A 29 9.55 17.78 1.44
C ASN A 29 9.78 16.62 0.46
N LEU A 30 9.66 15.39 0.94
CA LEU A 30 9.78 14.18 0.13
C LEU A 30 8.51 13.93 -0.70
N ASP A 31 7.43 14.67 -0.40
CA ASP A 31 6.21 14.69 -1.17
C ASP A 31 6.33 15.67 -2.34
N ASP A 32 6.84 15.21 -3.49
CA ASP A 32 6.69 15.87 -4.81
C ASP A 32 5.22 15.99 -5.28
N ARG A 33 4.27 15.91 -4.34
CA ARG A 33 2.86 16.28 -4.55
C ARG A 33 2.76 17.81 -4.56
N ALA A 34 2.96 18.34 -5.76
CA ALA A 34 2.75 19.71 -6.23
C ALA A 34 3.99 20.63 -6.17
N PRO A 35 4.38 21.27 -7.30
CA PRO A 35 5.45 22.28 -7.35
C PRO A 35 5.20 23.54 -6.51
N ASP A 36 4.15 23.60 -5.71
CA ASP A 36 3.80 24.76 -4.91
C ASP A 36 3.18 24.30 -3.60
N LEU A 37 3.57 24.98 -2.52
CA LEU A 37 2.89 25.10 -1.21
C LEU A 37 3.51 24.29 -0.05
N VAL A 38 4.37 25.00 0.68
CA VAL A 38 4.35 24.99 2.15
C VAL A 38 2.88 24.99 2.61
N GLY A 39 2.42 23.90 3.25
CA GLY A 39 1.16 23.89 4.00
C GLY A 39 -0.05 23.17 3.39
N LYS A 40 0.06 22.36 2.32
CA LYS A 40 -1.03 21.46 1.91
C LYS A 40 -0.73 20.00 2.27
N ASP A 41 -1.73 19.30 2.78
CA ASP A 41 -1.60 17.90 3.17
C ASP A 41 -1.33 16.99 1.96
N ALA A 42 -0.40 16.05 2.11
CA ALA A 42 -0.17 15.00 1.14
C ALA A 42 -1.49 14.26 0.86
N HIS A 43 -1.85 14.10 -0.42
CA HIS A 43 -3.05 13.36 -0.85
C HIS A 43 -2.92 11.87 -0.54
N VAL A 44 -3.19 11.47 0.70
CA VAL A 44 -3.09 10.07 1.11
C VAL A 44 -4.23 9.26 0.50
N PRO A 45 -3.94 8.29 -0.40
CA PRO A 45 -5.00 7.52 -1.02
C PRO A 45 -5.48 6.36 -0.14
N TYR A 46 -6.74 6.03 -0.36
CA TYR A 46 -7.37 4.76 -0.02
C TYR A 46 -7.51 3.93 -1.29
N ILE A 47 -7.37 2.62 -1.16
CA ILE A 47 -7.75 1.70 -2.24
C ILE A 47 -9.23 1.40 -2.07
N ILE A 48 -10.05 1.81 -3.03
CA ILE A 48 -11.47 1.48 -3.09
C ILE A 48 -11.66 0.34 -4.09
N VAL A 49 -12.29 -0.75 -3.64
CA VAL A 49 -12.62 -1.91 -4.47
C VAL A 49 -14.14 -1.99 -4.62
N ALA A 50 -14.64 -1.80 -5.84
CA ALA A 50 -16.06 -1.87 -6.17
C ALA A 50 -16.32 -2.92 -7.24
N GLU A 51 -17.50 -3.55 -7.24
CA GLU A 51 -17.93 -4.44 -8.32
C GLU A 51 -18.66 -3.64 -9.40
N VAL A 52 -18.21 -3.75 -10.65
CA VAL A 52 -18.78 -3.06 -11.81
C VAL A 52 -18.97 -4.08 -12.93
N ALA A 53 -20.22 -4.35 -13.29
CA ALA A 53 -20.59 -5.27 -14.38
C ALA A 53 -19.86 -6.64 -14.31
N GLY A 54 -19.73 -7.22 -13.12
CA GLY A 54 -19.08 -8.53 -12.90
C GLY A 54 -17.54 -8.49 -12.83
N THR A 55 -16.92 -7.32 -12.95
CA THR A 55 -15.48 -7.09 -12.75
C THR A 55 -15.22 -6.32 -11.45
N LEU A 56 -13.99 -6.34 -10.95
CA LEU A 56 -13.60 -5.47 -9.84
C LEU A 56 -12.92 -4.22 -10.37
N SER A 57 -13.43 -3.07 -9.97
CA SER A 57 -12.83 -1.75 -10.15
C SER A 57 -12.02 -1.39 -8.92
N PHE A 58 -10.76 -1.03 -9.12
CA PHE A 58 -9.85 -0.52 -8.12
C PHE A 58 -9.66 0.97 -8.37
N SER A 59 -9.85 1.82 -7.37
CA SER A 59 -9.49 3.24 -7.47
C SER A 59 -8.68 3.72 -6.27
N LEU A 60 -7.84 4.72 -6.51
CA LEU A 60 -7.08 5.45 -5.50
C LEU A 60 -7.81 6.75 -5.19
N GLU A 61 -8.56 6.77 -4.10
CA GLU A 61 -9.39 7.92 -3.71
C GLU A 61 -8.80 8.65 -2.50
N PRO A 62 -8.96 9.97 -2.37
CA PRO A 62 -8.56 10.71 -1.16
C PRO A 62 -9.53 10.53 0.02
N ASP A 63 -10.72 9.95 -0.21
CA ASP A 63 -11.78 9.76 0.78
C ASP A 63 -12.27 8.30 0.78
N PRO A 64 -12.33 7.61 1.94
CA PRO A 64 -12.80 6.23 2.02
C PRO A 64 -14.32 6.07 1.86
N LEU A 65 -15.10 7.17 1.79
CA LEU A 65 -16.57 7.16 1.69
C LEU A 65 -17.11 6.85 0.28
N SER A 66 -16.24 6.65 -0.70
CA SER A 66 -16.62 6.25 -2.05
C SER A 66 -17.34 4.89 -2.10
N THR A 67 -18.22 4.72 -3.09
CA THR A 67 -18.99 3.48 -3.29
C THR A 67 -18.05 2.29 -3.49
N GLY A 68 -18.07 1.34 -2.55
CA GLY A 68 -17.22 0.15 -2.59
C GLY A 68 -16.67 -0.20 -1.22
N ARG A 69 -15.62 -1.02 -1.19
CA ARG A 69 -14.91 -1.39 0.03
C ARG A 69 -13.55 -0.71 0.07
N ALA A 70 -13.35 0.12 1.10
CA ALA A 70 -12.12 0.85 1.32
C ALA A 70 -11.05 0.04 2.09
N TYR A 71 -9.78 0.30 1.74
CA TYR A 71 -8.57 -0.19 2.40
C TYR A 71 -7.55 0.95 2.53
N GLY A 72 -6.82 1.01 3.64
CA GLY A 72 -5.87 2.10 3.94
C GLY A 72 -6.14 2.69 5.33
N CYS A 73 -5.68 3.90 5.65
CA CYS A 73 -4.90 4.90 4.91
C CYS A 73 -3.47 4.45 4.52
N PHE A 74 -3.04 4.67 3.25
CA PHE A 74 -1.69 4.33 2.74
C PHE A 74 -0.89 5.58 2.36
N PRO A 75 -0.18 6.24 3.29
CA PRO A 75 0.49 7.52 3.04
C PRO A 75 1.48 7.50 1.89
N HIS A 76 2.20 6.38 1.79
CA HIS A 76 3.34 6.17 0.89
C HIS A 76 2.92 5.57 -0.46
N LEU A 77 1.61 5.47 -0.72
CA LEU A 77 1.07 5.00 -1.99
C LEU A 77 0.84 6.18 -2.93
N GLY A 78 1.34 6.10 -4.17
CA GLY A 78 1.00 7.04 -5.23
C GLY A 78 2.12 7.30 -6.23
N LYS A 79 1.85 8.20 -7.17
CA LYS A 79 2.85 8.64 -8.16
C LYS A 79 3.90 9.54 -7.48
N GLY A 80 5.17 9.37 -7.87
CA GLY A 80 6.27 10.22 -7.42
C GLY A 80 6.96 9.77 -6.13
N MET A 81 6.59 8.60 -5.60
CA MET A 81 7.15 8.05 -4.37
C MET A 81 8.57 7.52 -4.60
N GLY A 82 9.58 8.30 -4.22
CA GLY A 82 11.00 7.96 -4.36
C GLY A 82 11.65 7.33 -3.12
N THR A 83 10.95 7.32 -1.99
CA THR A 83 11.45 6.75 -0.73
C THR A 83 11.34 5.23 -0.75
N ARG A 84 12.11 4.53 0.09
CA ARG A 84 12.08 3.05 0.11
C ARG A 84 10.69 2.50 0.43
N LEU A 85 10.00 3.09 1.41
CA LEU A 85 8.64 2.73 1.76
C LEU A 85 7.65 3.11 0.66
N GLY A 86 7.86 4.27 0.04
CA GLY A 86 7.10 4.77 -1.09
C GLY A 86 7.13 3.86 -2.31
N ILE A 87 8.33 3.41 -2.69
CA ILE A 87 8.57 2.45 -3.78
C ILE A 87 7.91 1.12 -3.46
N ALA A 88 8.13 0.56 -2.26
CA ALA A 88 7.52 -0.69 -1.84
C ALA A 88 5.98 -0.65 -1.90
N CYS A 89 5.38 0.48 -1.50
CA CYS A 89 3.94 0.67 -1.61
C CYS A 89 3.46 0.81 -3.06
N SER A 90 4.06 1.71 -3.82
CA SER A 90 3.53 2.16 -5.11
C SER A 90 3.82 1.19 -6.25
N ASP A 91 5.06 0.71 -6.33
CA ASP A 91 5.45 -0.28 -7.34
C ASP A 91 4.85 -1.65 -6.99
N GLY A 92 4.80 -1.99 -5.70
CA GLY A 92 4.20 -3.24 -5.24
C GLY A 92 2.67 -3.29 -5.44
N TYR A 93 1.96 -2.17 -5.28
CA TYR A 93 0.54 -2.10 -5.64
C TYR A 93 0.35 -2.24 -7.16
N THR A 94 1.19 -1.59 -7.96
CA THR A 94 1.14 -1.73 -9.43
C THR A 94 1.42 -3.18 -9.85
N ALA A 95 2.37 -3.85 -9.19
CA ALA A 95 2.67 -5.26 -9.39
C ALA A 95 1.48 -6.16 -9.01
N LEU A 96 0.76 -5.87 -7.92
CA LEU A 96 -0.48 -6.56 -7.58
C LEU A 96 -1.52 -6.45 -8.71
N LEU A 97 -1.71 -5.26 -9.29
CA LEU A 97 -2.62 -5.06 -10.43
C LEU A 97 -2.18 -5.85 -11.66
N ARG A 98 -0.87 -5.92 -11.94
CA ARG A 98 -0.31 -6.74 -13.02
C ARG A 98 -0.56 -8.24 -12.79
N LEU A 99 -0.43 -8.73 -11.56
CA LEU A 99 -0.75 -10.12 -11.22
C LEU A 99 -2.24 -10.43 -11.37
N LEU A 100 -3.12 -9.53 -10.94
CA LEU A 100 -4.57 -9.67 -11.13
C LEU A 100 -4.91 -9.74 -12.62
N TRP A 101 -4.35 -8.84 -13.43
CA TRP A 101 -4.50 -8.88 -14.89
C TRP A 101 -3.94 -10.19 -15.49
N ALA A 102 -2.78 -10.63 -15.03
CA ALA A 102 -2.14 -11.84 -15.52
C ALA A 102 -3.01 -13.08 -15.21
N ALA A 103 -3.52 -13.19 -13.99
CA ALA A 103 -4.41 -14.26 -13.54
C ALA A 103 -5.79 -14.25 -14.21
N ALA A 104 -6.29 -13.08 -14.60
CA ALA A 104 -7.57 -12.95 -15.32
C ALA A 104 -7.54 -13.54 -16.73
N GLY A 105 -6.36 -13.79 -17.29
CA GLY A 105 -6.20 -14.36 -18.63
C GLY A 105 -6.61 -13.46 -19.80
N GLN A 106 -7.01 -12.22 -19.55
CA GLN A 106 -7.43 -11.31 -20.61
C GLN A 106 -6.24 -10.67 -21.34
N GLY A 107 -6.34 -10.59 -22.67
CA GLY A 107 -5.35 -9.96 -23.56
C GLY A 107 -4.01 -10.69 -23.63
N THR A 108 -3.15 -10.31 -24.57
CA THR A 108 -1.79 -10.85 -24.75
C THR A 108 -0.70 -9.92 -24.24
N HIS A 109 -1.02 -8.63 -24.06
CA HIS A 109 -0.09 -7.58 -23.64
C HIS A 109 -0.54 -6.94 -22.34
N VAL A 110 0.43 -6.58 -21.48
CA VAL A 110 0.17 -5.85 -20.25
C VAL A 110 -0.44 -4.49 -20.60
N PRO A 111 -1.56 -4.07 -19.98
CA PRO A 111 -2.17 -2.78 -20.23
C PRO A 111 -1.21 -1.63 -19.91
N ALA A 112 -1.13 -0.64 -20.80
CA ALA A 112 -0.22 0.50 -20.66
C ALA A 112 -0.39 1.24 -19.32
N SER A 113 -1.61 1.29 -18.78
CA SER A 113 -1.96 1.94 -17.51
C SER A 113 -1.28 1.33 -16.28
N ILE A 114 -0.80 0.09 -16.34
CA ILE A 114 -0.14 -0.61 -15.22
C ILE A 114 1.35 -0.93 -15.50
N THR A 115 1.95 -0.22 -16.46
CA THR A 115 3.37 -0.40 -16.82
C THR A 115 4.35 0.44 -16.01
N ARG A 116 3.89 1.56 -15.42
CA ARG A 116 4.77 2.51 -14.71
C ARG A 116 4.24 2.81 -13.30
N SER A 117 3.42 3.84 -13.18
CA SER A 117 2.88 4.30 -11.89
C SER A 117 1.54 3.65 -11.60
N ALA A 118 1.20 3.57 -10.31
CA ALA A 118 -0.12 3.17 -9.86
C ALA A 118 -1.19 4.04 -10.54
N PRO A 119 -2.12 3.45 -11.32
CA PRO A 119 -3.15 4.21 -11.99
C PRO A 119 -4.20 4.71 -10.97
N PRO A 120 -4.86 5.85 -11.23
CA PRO A 120 -5.94 6.35 -10.38
C PRO A 120 -7.13 5.38 -10.36
N SER A 121 -7.36 4.65 -11.45
CA SER A 121 -8.32 3.55 -11.50
C SER A 121 -7.88 2.43 -12.44
N PHE A 122 -8.31 1.20 -12.13
CA PHE A 122 -8.06 0.01 -12.94
C PHE A 122 -9.16 -1.03 -12.72
N THR A 123 -9.71 -1.55 -13.82
CA THR A 123 -10.76 -2.58 -13.78
C THR A 123 -10.24 -3.89 -14.33
N VAL A 124 -10.49 -4.97 -13.61
CA VAL A 124 -10.04 -6.31 -13.99
C VAL A 124 -11.04 -7.38 -13.54
N PRO A 125 -11.29 -8.42 -14.36
CA PRO A 125 -12.03 -9.58 -13.90
C PRO A 125 -11.26 -10.30 -12.80
N VAL A 126 -11.89 -10.52 -11.64
CA VAL A 126 -11.31 -11.31 -10.56
C VAL A 126 -12.20 -12.51 -10.28
N PRO A 127 -11.69 -13.75 -10.47
CA PRO A 127 -12.43 -14.96 -10.16
C PRO A 127 -12.99 -14.92 -8.73
N SER A 128 -14.24 -15.35 -8.54
CA SER A 128 -14.91 -15.35 -7.24
C SER A 128 -14.09 -16.04 -6.15
N ALA A 129 -13.39 -17.12 -6.50
CA ALA A 129 -12.49 -17.87 -5.62
C ALA A 129 -11.34 -17.03 -5.04
N LEU A 130 -10.90 -15.98 -5.73
CA LEU A 130 -9.80 -15.11 -5.29
C LEU A 130 -10.27 -13.85 -4.54
N ARG A 131 -11.58 -13.54 -4.55
CA ARG A 131 -12.12 -12.30 -3.96
C ARG A 131 -11.92 -12.22 -2.45
N ASP A 132 -12.14 -13.31 -1.71
CA ASP A 132 -11.86 -13.35 -0.25
C ASP A 132 -10.36 -13.19 0.03
N GLY A 133 -9.51 -13.85 -0.77
CA GLY A 133 -8.06 -13.71 -0.70
C GLY A 133 -7.61 -12.27 -0.90
N LEU A 134 -8.17 -11.57 -1.89
CA LEU A 134 -7.95 -10.15 -2.16
C LEU A 134 -8.32 -9.26 -0.96
N HIS A 135 -9.50 -9.46 -0.39
CA HIS A 135 -9.93 -8.71 0.79
C HIS A 135 -9.01 -8.95 1.99
N ARG A 136 -8.56 -10.19 2.20
CA ARG A 136 -7.64 -10.53 3.29
C ARG A 136 -6.23 -9.97 3.08
N PHE A 137 -5.77 -9.93 1.83
CA PHE A 137 -4.50 -9.34 1.46
C PHE A 137 -4.49 -7.82 1.71
N LEU A 138 -5.47 -7.10 1.16
CA LEU A 138 -5.59 -5.65 1.32
C LEU A 138 -5.90 -5.20 2.77
N SER A 139 -6.41 -6.11 3.62
CA SER A 139 -6.59 -5.87 5.06
C SER A 139 -5.40 -6.29 5.93
N GLY A 140 -4.30 -6.74 5.31
CA GLY A 140 -3.07 -7.09 6.01
C GLY A 140 -3.12 -8.42 6.77
N THR A 141 -4.04 -9.33 6.42
CA THR A 141 -4.27 -10.59 7.16
C THR A 141 -3.75 -11.84 6.45
N ARG A 142 -3.55 -11.81 5.13
CA ARG A 142 -3.10 -12.99 4.37
C ARG A 142 -2.19 -12.59 3.21
N PRO A 143 -0.87 -12.88 3.27
CA PRO A 143 0.05 -12.59 2.16
C PRO A 143 -0.07 -13.56 0.99
N ARG A 144 -0.64 -14.76 1.21
CA ARG A 144 -0.66 -15.88 0.24
C ARG A 144 -1.33 -15.58 -1.11
N LEU A 145 -2.12 -14.51 -1.21
CA LEU A 145 -2.74 -14.12 -2.47
C LEU A 145 -1.71 -13.92 -3.60
N ALA A 146 -0.53 -13.39 -3.31
CA ALA A 146 0.49 -13.17 -4.34
C ALA A 146 0.94 -14.49 -5.00
N ASP A 147 1.08 -15.56 -4.20
CA ASP A 147 1.37 -16.90 -4.71
C ASP A 147 0.20 -17.48 -5.50
N GLU A 148 -1.02 -17.31 -5.00
CA GLU A 148 -2.25 -17.76 -5.66
C GLU A 148 -2.45 -17.10 -7.02
N LEU A 149 -2.18 -15.80 -7.12
CA LEU A 149 -2.24 -15.05 -8.38
C LEU A 149 -1.14 -15.47 -9.35
N LEU A 150 0.09 -15.67 -8.88
CA LEU A 150 1.18 -16.18 -9.71
C LEU A 150 0.87 -17.57 -10.26
N HIS A 151 0.29 -18.45 -9.43
CA HIS A 151 -0.14 -19.78 -9.84
C HIS A 151 -1.28 -19.70 -10.88
N ALA A 152 -2.27 -18.86 -10.65
CA ALA A 152 -3.37 -18.64 -11.59
C ALA A 152 -2.88 -18.07 -12.93
N ALA A 153 -1.81 -17.25 -12.93
CA ALA A 153 -1.18 -16.72 -14.13
C ALA A 153 -0.26 -17.72 -14.86
N SER A 154 -0.19 -18.99 -14.43
CA SER A 154 0.72 -20.00 -15.01
C SER A 154 0.46 -20.29 -16.50
N HIS A 155 -0.74 -20.03 -16.98
CA HIS A 155 -1.13 -20.14 -18.39
C HIS A 155 -0.48 -19.06 -19.28
N ARG A 156 0.20 -18.05 -18.72
CA ARG A 156 0.85 -16.98 -19.49
C ARG A 156 2.11 -17.50 -20.19
N PRO A 157 2.52 -16.89 -21.33
CA PRO A 157 3.72 -17.29 -22.06
C PRO A 157 4.98 -17.34 -21.20
N GLU A 158 5.90 -18.25 -21.53
CA GLU A 158 7.07 -18.52 -20.69
C GLU A 158 7.97 -17.30 -20.48
N TYR A 159 8.10 -16.45 -21.50
CA TYR A 159 8.90 -15.23 -21.43
C TYR A 159 8.36 -14.20 -20.41
N MET A 160 7.08 -14.28 -20.03
CA MET A 160 6.49 -13.40 -19.01
C MET A 160 6.76 -13.87 -17.59
N ARG A 161 7.05 -15.17 -17.39
CA ARG A 161 7.19 -15.77 -16.05
C ARG A 161 8.23 -15.09 -15.17
N PRO A 162 9.43 -14.68 -15.66
CA PRO A 162 10.40 -13.97 -14.84
C PRO A 162 9.88 -12.62 -14.33
N ALA A 163 9.13 -11.88 -15.16
CA ALA A 163 8.53 -10.61 -14.75
C ALA A 163 7.44 -10.82 -13.71
N LEU A 164 6.58 -11.83 -13.89
CA LEU A 164 5.51 -12.16 -12.93
C LEU A 164 6.05 -12.61 -11.56
N ARG A 165 7.22 -13.27 -11.52
CA ARG A 165 7.88 -13.61 -10.24
C ARG A 165 8.36 -12.35 -9.51
N ARG A 166 8.95 -11.38 -10.22
CA ARG A 166 9.30 -10.07 -9.63
C ARG A 166 8.06 -9.32 -9.18
N ASP A 167 6.96 -9.38 -9.94
CA ASP A 167 5.70 -8.77 -9.53
C ASP A 167 5.13 -9.44 -8.26
N LYS A 168 5.27 -10.76 -8.09
CA LYS A 168 4.93 -11.44 -6.84
C LYS A 168 5.73 -10.87 -5.66
N GLU A 169 7.05 -10.76 -5.80
CA GLU A 169 7.92 -10.24 -4.75
C GLU A 169 7.56 -8.79 -4.39
N ALA A 170 7.36 -7.94 -5.40
CA ALA A 170 6.92 -6.56 -5.19
C ALA A 170 5.53 -6.47 -4.55
N ALA A 171 4.58 -7.32 -4.94
CA ALA A 171 3.25 -7.37 -4.30
C ALA A 171 3.35 -7.78 -2.82
N LEU A 172 4.24 -8.71 -2.47
CA LEU A 172 4.52 -9.08 -1.07
C LEU A 172 5.17 -7.93 -0.30
N GLN A 173 6.05 -7.15 -0.92
CA GLN A 173 6.57 -5.93 -0.33
C GLN A 173 5.45 -4.92 -0.08
N PHE A 174 4.54 -4.71 -1.03
CA PHE A 174 3.36 -3.87 -0.80
C PHE A 174 2.50 -4.37 0.36
N PHE A 175 2.24 -5.68 0.45
CA PHE A 175 1.51 -6.27 1.59
C PHE A 175 2.14 -5.90 2.93
N ALA A 176 3.46 -6.05 3.04
CA ALA A 176 4.20 -5.76 4.26
C ALA A 176 4.24 -4.24 4.57
N ALA A 177 4.60 -3.43 3.58
CA ALA A 177 4.77 -1.99 3.67
C ALA A 177 3.46 -1.20 3.89
N GLY A 178 2.34 -1.69 3.35
CA GLY A 178 1.04 -1.04 3.44
C GLY A 178 0.08 -1.81 4.34
N PRO A 179 -0.70 -2.78 3.81
CA PRO A 179 -1.78 -3.45 4.54
C PRO A 179 -1.38 -4.02 5.91
N GLN A 180 -0.25 -4.74 6.00
CA GLN A 180 0.20 -5.36 7.23
C GLN A 180 0.70 -4.33 8.24
N LEU A 181 1.46 -3.33 7.80
CA LEU A 181 1.96 -2.26 8.65
C LEU A 181 0.80 -1.46 9.27
N VAL A 182 -0.16 -1.01 8.45
CA VAL A 182 -1.37 -0.30 8.90
C VAL A 182 -2.16 -1.15 9.90
N ARG A 183 -2.35 -2.44 9.59
CA ARG A 183 -3.04 -3.37 10.47
C ARG A 183 -2.33 -3.51 11.81
N THR A 184 -1.01 -3.71 11.79
CA THR A 184 -0.19 -3.95 12.98
C THR A 184 -0.29 -2.75 13.91
N ARG A 185 -0.12 -1.54 13.37
CA ARG A 185 -0.32 -0.28 14.09
C ARG A 185 -1.69 -0.19 14.71
N ARG A 186 -2.75 -0.42 13.92
CA ARG A 186 -4.14 -0.40 14.41
C ARG A 186 -4.35 -1.37 15.59
N LEU A 187 -3.82 -2.59 15.48
CA LEU A 187 -3.97 -3.61 16.52
C LEU A 187 -3.17 -3.27 17.78
N HIS A 188 -1.95 -2.75 17.62
CA HIS A 188 -1.11 -2.28 18.72
C HIS A 188 -1.83 -1.24 19.58
N HIS A 189 -2.50 -0.28 18.93
CA HIS A 189 -3.30 0.76 19.58
C HIS A 189 -4.76 0.35 19.88
N ARG A 190 -5.10 -0.93 19.72
CA ARG A 190 -6.43 -1.51 20.02
C ARG A 190 -7.61 -0.81 19.34
N LEU A 191 -7.38 -0.23 18.16
CA LEU A 191 -8.42 0.48 17.42
C LEU A 191 -9.39 -0.48 16.70
N ARG A 192 -10.69 -0.19 16.87
CA ARG A 192 -11.78 -0.96 16.23
C ARG A 192 -12.02 -0.56 14.78
N ALA A 193 -11.73 0.68 14.40
CA ALA A 193 -11.94 1.22 13.05
C ALA A 193 -11.14 0.40 12.02
N ARG A 194 -11.80 -0.14 10.99
CA ARG A 194 -11.14 -1.05 10.02
C ARG A 194 -10.26 -0.32 9.01
N VAL A 195 -10.59 0.94 8.72
CA VAL A 195 -9.86 1.85 7.84
C VAL A 195 -9.51 3.06 8.71
N LEU A 196 -8.24 3.46 8.69
CA LEU A 196 -7.77 4.63 9.44
C LEU A 196 -7.88 5.85 8.55
N ASP A 197 -8.30 6.99 9.10
CA ASP A 197 -8.07 8.29 8.46
C ASP A 197 -6.61 8.77 8.66
N VAL A 198 -6.24 9.81 7.93
CA VAL A 198 -4.88 10.35 7.91
C VAL A 198 -4.48 10.91 9.28
N GLU A 199 -5.35 11.65 9.93
CA GLU A 199 -5.07 12.29 11.23
C GLU A 199 -4.88 11.25 12.32
N THR A 200 -5.72 10.21 12.31
CA THR A 200 -5.59 9.04 13.16
C THR A 200 -4.26 8.34 12.89
N TYR A 201 -3.91 8.06 11.63
CA TYR A 201 -2.62 7.44 11.30
C TYR A 201 -1.44 8.23 11.88
N ARG A 202 -1.40 9.55 11.66
CA ARG A 202 -0.34 10.43 12.18
C ARG A 202 -0.29 10.40 13.70
N SER A 203 -1.45 10.49 14.36
CA SER A 203 -1.53 10.47 15.82
C SER A 203 -0.97 9.17 16.40
N LEU A 204 -1.26 8.02 15.78
CA LEU A 204 -0.74 6.73 16.24
C LEU A 204 0.78 6.64 16.11
N VAL A 205 1.35 7.14 15.01
CA VAL A 205 2.81 7.18 14.83
C VAL A 205 3.45 8.12 15.87
N ALA A 206 2.85 9.29 16.10
CA ALA A 206 3.34 10.23 17.10
C ALA A 206 3.27 9.66 18.53
N ASP A 207 2.20 8.94 18.86
CA ASP A 207 2.03 8.29 20.16
C ASP A 207 3.02 7.13 20.37
N GLU A 208 3.43 6.44 19.30
CA GLU A 208 4.47 5.40 19.38
C GLU A 208 5.84 5.96 19.77
N ILE A 209 6.16 7.19 19.38
CA ILE A 209 7.48 7.80 19.63
C ILE A 209 7.48 8.76 20.83
N ARG A 210 6.31 9.28 21.24
CA ARG A 210 6.19 10.24 22.35
C ARG A 210 6.86 9.76 23.65
N PRO A 211 6.73 8.51 24.12
CA PRO A 211 7.41 8.04 25.33
C PRO A 211 8.93 8.18 25.24
N VAL A 212 9.48 7.95 24.05
CA VAL A 212 10.92 8.04 23.76
C VAL A 212 11.38 9.51 23.73
N ILE A 213 10.54 10.43 23.22
CA ILE A 213 10.81 11.89 23.19
C ILE A 213 10.71 12.51 24.59
N SER A 214 9.70 12.13 25.36
CA SER A 214 9.43 12.68 26.70
C SER A 214 10.36 12.13 27.78
N GLY A 215 11.20 11.12 27.46
CA GLY A 215 12.18 10.55 28.39
C GLY A 215 11.54 9.69 29.48
N ASP A 216 10.37 9.11 29.25
CA ASP A 216 9.65 8.30 30.25
C ASP A 216 9.92 6.81 30.00
N PRO A 217 10.80 6.15 30.78
CA PRO A 217 11.35 4.82 30.45
C PRO A 217 10.45 3.65 30.90
N HIS A 218 9.18 3.88 31.23
CA HIS A 218 8.31 2.86 31.80
C HIS A 218 7.08 2.56 30.93
N ARG A 219 7.27 1.68 29.94
CA ARG A 219 6.30 0.67 29.51
C ARG A 219 6.99 -0.60 29.05
#